data_AF-A0A973YC78-F1
#
_entry.id   AF-A0A973YC78-F1
#
_cell.length_a   1.000
_cell.length_b   1.000
_cell.length_c   1.000
_cell.angle_alpha   90.00
_cell.angle_beta   90.00
_cell.angle_gamma   90.00
#
_symmetry.space_group_name_H-M   'P 1'
#
loop_
_entity.id
_entity.type
_entity.pdbx_description
1 polymer ?
#
loop_
_entity_poly.entity_id
_entity_poly.type
_entity_poly.pdbx_seq_one_letter_code
_entity_poly.pdbx_strand_id
1 'polypeptide(L)'
;QAVVDFERLGEHAAAFQGHDVGFCCLGTTRAKAGADGFVRVDRDYVAQAAELARAGGCKHFVLQSSQGANAQSRFLYLRVKGEVENLVQAVGFDCCTILRPAVLLCKRQESRPMEWITQQFLGVVARVCPTAYSVPVETVARAMVASVLQPGTGKVNVLENRAIHELGKA
;
A
#
# COMPACT_ATOMS: atom_id res chain seq x y z
N GLN A 1 10.96 -11.17 15.66
CA GLN A 1 10.76 -11.39 14.20
C GLN A 1 10.29 -12.81 14.01
N ALA A 2 9.17 -13.02 13.31
CA ALA A 2 8.70 -14.34 12.91
C ALA A 2 9.05 -14.58 11.42
N VAL A 3 9.38 -15.82 11.06
CA VAL A 3 9.54 -16.25 9.67
C VAL A 3 8.30 -17.05 9.31
N VAL A 4 7.67 -16.70 8.19
CA VAL A 4 6.41 -17.30 7.74
C VAL A 4 6.51 -17.69 6.27
N ASP A 5 5.78 -18.72 5.88
CA ASP A 5 5.55 -19.07 4.48
C ASP A 5 4.27 -18.39 4.00
N PHE A 6 4.39 -17.51 3.00
CA PHE A 6 3.24 -16.79 2.43
C PHE A 6 2.30 -17.70 1.61
N GLU A 7 2.78 -18.82 1.09
CA GLU A 7 1.92 -19.80 0.41
C GLU A 7 1.05 -20.58 1.39
N ARG A 8 1.45 -20.63 2.67
CA ARG A 8 0.77 -21.35 3.75
C ARG A 8 0.51 -20.44 4.95
N LEU A 9 0.19 -19.17 4.70
CA LEU A 9 0.14 -18.14 5.75
C LEU A 9 -0.85 -18.46 6.88
N GLY A 10 -1.92 -19.20 6.58
CA GLY A 10 -2.88 -19.68 7.57
C GLY A 10 -2.27 -20.56 8.67
N GLU A 11 -1.20 -21.30 8.38
CA GLU A 11 -0.45 -22.10 9.37
C GLU A 11 0.37 -21.22 10.32
N HIS A 12 0.53 -19.95 9.98
CA HIS A 12 1.26 -18.96 10.75
C HIS A 12 0.32 -17.95 11.44
N ALA A 13 -0.96 -18.27 11.63
CA ALA A 13 -1.94 -17.37 12.27
C ALA A 13 -1.49 -16.82 13.63
N ALA A 14 -0.74 -17.62 14.41
CA ALA A 14 -0.17 -17.19 15.69
C ALA A 14 0.74 -15.96 15.57
N ALA A 15 1.41 -15.76 14.45
CA ALA A 15 2.27 -14.59 14.21
C ALA A 15 1.48 -13.26 14.16
N PHE A 16 0.17 -13.34 13.88
CA PHE A 16 -0.73 -12.20 13.74
C PHE A 16 -1.54 -11.87 15.00
N GLN A 17 -1.41 -12.66 16.07
CA GLN A 17 -2.20 -12.49 17.30
C GLN A 17 -1.65 -11.40 18.22
N GLY A 18 -2.56 -10.63 18.83
CA GLY A 18 -2.23 -9.70 19.92
C GLY A 18 -1.67 -8.34 19.49
N HIS A 19 -1.71 -8.01 18.20
CA HIS A 19 -1.25 -6.71 17.69
C HIS A 19 -2.43 -5.77 17.48
N ASP A 20 -2.40 -4.56 18.05
CA ASP A 20 -3.50 -3.58 17.86
C ASP A 20 -3.51 -2.93 16.46
N VAL A 21 -2.33 -2.78 15.85
CA VAL A 21 -2.14 -2.06 14.58
C VAL A 21 -1.26 -2.87 13.62
N GLY A 22 -1.66 -2.96 12.34
CA GLY A 22 -0.90 -3.60 11.27
C GLY A 22 -0.56 -2.64 10.14
N PHE A 23 0.70 -2.65 9.67
CA PHE A 23 1.12 -1.91 8.48
C PHE A 23 1.50 -2.90 7.37
N CYS A 24 0.85 -2.80 6.21
CA CYS A 24 1.17 -3.61 5.04
C CYS A 24 1.87 -2.76 3.96
N CYS A 25 3.16 -3.01 3.79
CA CYS A 25 4.01 -2.42 2.75
C CYS A 25 4.49 -3.46 1.72
N LEU A 26 3.78 -4.59 1.63
CA LEU A 26 4.12 -5.68 0.72
C LEU A 26 3.88 -5.26 -0.73
N GLY A 27 4.80 -5.65 -1.61
CA GLY A 27 4.62 -5.48 -3.04
C GLY A 27 5.81 -5.96 -3.85
N THR A 28 5.53 -6.42 -5.05
CA THR A 28 6.51 -6.83 -6.05
C THR A 28 6.31 -6.05 -7.35
N THR A 29 7.01 -6.43 -8.40
CA THR A 29 6.77 -5.91 -9.74
C THR A 29 6.57 -7.06 -10.72
N ARG A 30 5.81 -6.82 -11.78
CA ARG A 30 5.68 -7.78 -12.89
C ARG A 30 7.04 -8.17 -13.48
N ALA A 31 8.02 -7.26 -13.46
CA ALA A 31 9.36 -7.55 -13.94
C ALA A 31 10.10 -8.60 -13.08
N LYS A 32 9.85 -8.63 -11.77
CA LYS A 32 10.48 -9.59 -10.85
C LYS A 32 9.69 -10.89 -10.70
N ALA A 33 8.36 -10.83 -10.72
CA ALA A 33 7.50 -11.96 -10.36
C ALA A 33 6.57 -12.45 -11.49
N GLY A 34 6.62 -11.85 -12.67
CA GLY A 34 5.62 -12.09 -13.70
C GLY A 34 4.24 -11.51 -13.35
N ALA A 35 3.25 -11.72 -14.21
CA ALA A 35 1.89 -11.20 -13.99
C ALA A 35 1.20 -11.92 -12.83
N ASP A 36 1.25 -13.25 -12.81
CA ASP A 36 0.58 -14.06 -11.80
C ASP A 36 1.24 -13.90 -10.43
N GLY A 37 2.58 -13.91 -10.37
CA GLY A 37 3.30 -13.66 -9.12
C GLY A 37 3.08 -12.23 -8.59
N PHE A 38 2.89 -11.24 -9.47
CA PHE A 38 2.47 -9.90 -9.03
C PHE A 38 1.08 -9.91 -8.40
N VAL A 39 0.10 -10.57 -9.01
CA VAL A 39 -1.25 -10.71 -8.42
C VAL A 39 -1.18 -11.46 -7.09
N ARG A 40 -0.43 -12.57 -7.04
CA ARG A 40 -0.24 -13.39 -5.85
C ARG A 40 0.30 -12.58 -4.67
N VAL A 41 1.34 -11.79 -4.90
CA VAL A 41 1.99 -10.99 -3.84
C VAL A 41 1.20 -9.75 -3.49
N ASP A 42 0.80 -8.92 -4.46
CA ASP A 42 0.21 -7.60 -4.20
C ASP A 42 -1.28 -7.65 -3.87
N ARG A 43 -1.98 -8.77 -4.13
CA ARG A 43 -3.39 -8.98 -3.77
C ARG A 43 -3.57 -10.12 -2.79
N ASP A 44 -3.21 -11.35 -3.16
CA ASP A 44 -3.64 -12.53 -2.40
C ASP A 44 -2.97 -12.58 -1.03
N TYR A 45 -1.65 -12.43 -0.97
CA TYR A 45 -0.92 -12.42 0.30
C TYR A 45 -1.31 -11.25 1.19
N VAL A 46 -1.57 -10.08 0.61
CA VAL A 46 -2.00 -8.89 1.36
C VAL A 46 -3.40 -9.10 1.95
N ALA A 47 -4.35 -9.61 1.17
CA ALA A 47 -5.70 -9.90 1.63
C ALA A 47 -5.69 -10.96 2.74
N GLN A 48 -4.95 -12.06 2.55
CA GLN A 48 -4.83 -13.10 3.57
C GLN A 48 -4.16 -12.60 4.85
N ALA A 49 -3.11 -11.78 4.74
CA ALA A 49 -2.47 -11.16 5.90
C ALA A 49 -3.42 -10.21 6.64
N ALA A 50 -4.28 -9.48 5.93
CA ALA A 50 -5.30 -8.63 6.54
C ALA A 50 -6.36 -9.45 7.29
N GLU A 51 -6.87 -10.53 6.69
CA GLU A 51 -7.80 -11.45 7.34
C GLU A 51 -7.23 -12.04 8.63
N LEU A 52 -5.98 -12.54 8.57
CA LEU A 52 -5.29 -13.09 9.74
C LEU A 52 -5.02 -12.02 10.80
N ALA A 53 -4.63 -10.81 10.41
CA ALA A 53 -4.44 -9.70 11.33
C ALA A 53 -5.75 -9.38 12.06
N ARG A 54 -6.88 -9.27 11.35
CA ARG A 54 -8.18 -9.02 11.96
C ARG A 54 -8.59 -10.13 12.92
N ALA A 55 -8.46 -11.39 12.50
CA ALA A 55 -8.73 -12.54 13.35
C ALA A 55 -7.81 -12.60 14.59
N GLY A 56 -6.59 -12.09 14.47
CA GLY A 56 -5.61 -11.97 15.56
C GLY A 56 -5.87 -10.81 16.53
N GLY A 57 -6.90 -9.99 16.30
CA GLY A 57 -7.28 -8.87 17.18
C GLY A 57 -6.81 -7.50 16.70
N CYS A 58 -6.26 -7.39 15.50
CA CYS A 58 -5.90 -6.09 14.91
C CYS A 58 -7.13 -5.21 14.72
N LYS A 59 -7.03 -3.98 15.23
CA LYS A 59 -8.10 -2.98 15.20
C LYS A 59 -7.88 -1.99 14.07
N HIS A 60 -6.62 -1.60 13.82
CA HIS A 60 -6.27 -0.64 12.77
C HIS A 60 -5.31 -1.24 11.75
N PHE A 61 -5.76 -1.37 10.50
CA PHE A 61 -4.91 -1.82 9.40
C PHE A 61 -4.57 -0.68 8.45
N VAL A 62 -3.28 -0.49 8.17
CA VAL A 62 -2.75 0.54 7.28
C VAL A 62 -2.17 -0.12 6.03
N LEU A 63 -2.73 0.17 4.87
CA LEU A 63 -2.32 -0.38 3.58
C LEU A 63 -1.58 0.66 2.73
N GLN A 64 -0.39 0.31 2.26
CA GLN A 64 0.34 1.06 1.25
C GLN A 64 -0.13 0.66 -0.16
N SER A 65 -0.95 1.51 -0.78
CA SER A 65 -1.49 1.33 -2.13
C SER A 65 -0.80 2.26 -3.14
N SER A 66 -1.50 2.81 -4.12
CA SER A 66 -0.95 3.72 -5.12
C SER A 66 -1.98 4.70 -5.65
N GLN A 67 -1.52 5.89 -6.03
CA GLN A 67 -2.33 6.87 -6.74
C GLN A 67 -2.95 6.24 -7.99
N GLY A 68 -4.26 6.42 -8.15
CA GLY A 68 -5.02 5.88 -9.28
C GLY A 68 -5.39 4.39 -9.17
N ALA A 69 -5.19 3.76 -8.01
CA ALA A 69 -5.71 2.43 -7.73
C ALA A 69 -7.21 2.35 -8.03
N ASN A 70 -7.60 1.38 -8.87
CA ASN A 70 -8.96 1.23 -9.35
C ASN A 70 -9.17 -0.21 -9.84
N ALA A 71 -10.05 -0.98 -9.19
CA ALA A 71 -10.34 -2.38 -9.51
C ALA A 71 -10.95 -2.57 -10.92
N GLN A 72 -11.43 -1.51 -11.56
CA GLN A 72 -11.96 -1.52 -12.93
C GLN A 72 -10.91 -1.10 -13.97
N SER A 73 -9.68 -0.81 -13.57
CA SER A 73 -8.63 -0.37 -14.48
C SER A 73 -8.24 -1.46 -15.49
N ARG A 74 -7.93 -1.04 -16.72
CA ARG A 74 -7.34 -1.92 -17.75
C ARG A 74 -5.86 -2.18 -17.50
N PHE A 75 -5.20 -1.38 -16.67
CA PHE A 75 -3.79 -1.55 -16.31
C PHE A 75 -3.67 -2.49 -15.10
N LEU A 76 -3.00 -3.63 -15.27
CA LEU A 76 -2.88 -4.68 -14.24
C LEU A 76 -2.44 -4.13 -12.88
N TYR A 77 -1.44 -3.23 -12.84
CA TYR A 77 -0.94 -2.63 -11.60
C TYR A 77 -2.04 -1.89 -10.82
N LEU A 78 -2.71 -0.94 -11.48
CA LEU A 78 -3.77 -0.14 -10.85
C LEU A 78 -5.00 -0.98 -10.51
N ARG A 79 -5.28 -1.99 -11.34
CA ARG A 79 -6.34 -2.97 -11.11
C ARG A 79 -6.10 -3.76 -9.84
N VAL A 80 -4.94 -4.40 -9.72
CA VAL A 80 -4.55 -5.19 -8.54
C VAL A 80 -4.55 -4.35 -7.27
N LYS A 81 -4.01 -3.11 -7.34
CA LYS A 81 -4.04 -2.19 -6.19
C LYS A 81 -5.47 -1.79 -5.79
N GLY A 82 -6.38 -1.58 -6.74
CA GLY A 82 -7.79 -1.34 -6.41
C GLY A 82 -8.53 -2.58 -5.92
N GLU A 83 -8.24 -3.76 -6.47
CA GLU A 83 -8.82 -5.03 -6.02
C GLU A 83 -8.45 -5.31 -4.55
N VAL A 84 -7.17 -5.17 -4.19
CA VAL A 84 -6.72 -5.41 -2.81
C VAL A 84 -7.25 -4.38 -1.82
N GLU A 85 -7.41 -3.11 -2.25
CA GLU A 85 -8.10 -2.11 -1.42
C GLU A 85 -9.53 -2.52 -1.09
N ASN A 86 -10.28 -3.04 -2.05
CA ASN A 86 -11.65 -3.52 -1.82
C ASN A 86 -11.66 -4.72 -0.86
N LEU A 87 -10.74 -5.68 -1.05
CA LEU A 87 -10.63 -6.85 -0.18
C LEU A 87 -10.29 -6.45 1.26
N VAL A 88 -9.29 -5.58 1.46
CA VAL A 88 -8.87 -5.13 2.79
C VAL A 88 -9.96 -4.32 3.50
N GLN A 89 -10.72 -3.50 2.76
CA GLN A 89 -11.88 -2.81 3.32
C GLN A 89 -12.98 -3.79 3.77
N ALA A 90 -13.21 -4.85 3.00
CA ALA A 90 -14.23 -5.86 3.30
C ALA A 90 -13.90 -6.70 4.55
N VAL A 91 -12.63 -6.78 4.96
CA VAL A 91 -12.22 -7.45 6.22
C VAL A 91 -12.88 -6.81 7.46
N GLY A 92 -13.23 -5.52 7.40
CA GLY A 92 -14.03 -4.88 8.45
C GLY A 92 -13.27 -4.59 9.74
N PHE A 93 -12.07 -4.02 9.63
CA PHE A 93 -11.33 -3.44 10.75
C PHE A 93 -12.10 -2.29 11.42
N ASP A 94 -11.74 -1.98 12.66
CA ASP A 94 -12.33 -0.83 13.37
C ASP A 94 -11.89 0.47 12.70
N CYS A 95 -10.64 0.51 12.24
CA CYS A 95 -10.11 1.52 11.35
C CYS A 95 -9.26 0.88 10.23
N CYS A 96 -9.43 1.34 9.00
CA CYS A 96 -8.62 0.97 7.86
C CYS A 96 -8.10 2.24 7.20
N THR A 97 -6.79 2.42 7.14
CA THR A 97 -6.18 3.56 6.42
C THR A 97 -5.50 3.06 5.15
N ILE A 98 -5.86 3.63 4.01
CA ILE A 98 -5.26 3.29 2.71
C ILE A 98 -4.53 4.51 2.20
N LEU A 99 -3.21 4.39 2.00
CA LEU A 99 -2.39 5.45 1.44
C LEU A 99 -2.22 5.22 -0.06
N ARG A 100 -2.54 6.23 -0.87
CA ARG A 100 -2.35 6.25 -2.32
C ARG A 100 -1.27 7.26 -2.72
N PRO A 101 0.01 6.97 -2.43
CA PRO A 101 1.10 7.84 -2.84
C PRO A 101 1.27 7.83 -4.36
N ALA A 102 1.77 8.94 -4.89
CA ALA A 102 2.31 9.02 -6.24
C ALA A 102 3.67 8.33 -6.30
N VAL A 103 4.56 8.72 -7.23
CA VAL A 103 5.87 8.06 -7.38
C VAL A 103 6.74 8.24 -6.13
N LEU A 104 7.14 7.12 -5.52
CA LEU A 104 8.00 7.11 -4.33
C LEU A 104 9.44 7.52 -4.68
N LEU A 105 9.87 8.67 -4.15
CA LEU A 105 11.24 9.15 -4.22
C LEU A 105 12.06 8.52 -3.09
N CYS A 106 13.11 7.79 -3.45
CA CYS A 106 14.12 7.34 -2.50
C CYS A 106 15.44 7.09 -3.22
N LYS A 107 16.56 7.25 -2.51
CA LYS A 107 17.88 6.84 -2.98
C LYS A 107 17.94 5.31 -3.02
N ARG A 108 17.70 4.69 -4.18
CA ARG A 108 17.80 3.22 -4.36
C ARG A 108 19.17 2.84 -4.92
N GLN A 109 19.68 1.67 -4.55
CA GLN A 109 20.78 1.00 -5.27
C GLN A 109 20.28 0.31 -6.55
N GLU A 110 19.04 -0.19 -6.55
CA GLU A 110 18.38 -0.74 -7.74
C GLU A 110 17.42 0.29 -8.35
N SER A 111 17.68 0.69 -9.59
CA SER A 111 16.72 1.42 -10.42
C SER A 111 15.53 0.50 -10.71
N ARG A 112 14.35 0.84 -10.18
CA ARG A 112 13.12 0.25 -10.72
C ARG A 112 13.04 0.72 -12.18
N PRO A 113 12.70 -0.13 -13.17
CA PRO A 113 12.47 0.28 -14.56
C PRO A 113 11.19 1.14 -14.71
N MET A 114 10.82 1.87 -13.66
CA MET A 114 9.82 2.91 -13.63
C MET A 114 10.38 4.23 -14.18
N GLU A 115 11.71 4.36 -14.35
CA GLU A 115 12.30 5.45 -15.11
C GLU A 115 11.78 5.46 -16.57
N TRP A 116 11.48 4.29 -17.14
CA TRP A 116 10.98 4.17 -18.52
C TRP A 116 9.48 4.46 -18.67
N ILE A 117 8.64 4.01 -17.72
CA ILE A 117 7.18 4.26 -17.75
C ILE A 117 6.87 5.73 -17.42
N THR A 118 7.68 6.36 -16.56
CA THR A 118 7.53 7.79 -16.22
C THR A 118 7.98 8.69 -17.38
N GLN A 119 9.02 8.28 -18.14
CA GLN A 119 9.52 9.04 -19.29
C GLN A 119 8.61 9.01 -20.53
N GLN A 120 7.82 7.94 -20.74
CA GLN A 120 6.98 7.84 -21.95
C GLN A 120 5.63 8.58 -21.85
N PHE A 121 5.13 8.94 -20.66
CA PHE A 121 3.82 9.59 -20.52
C PHE A 121 3.81 10.97 -19.85
N LEU A 122 4.85 11.41 -19.11
CA LEU A 122 4.72 12.57 -18.19
C LEU A 122 5.88 13.59 -18.21
N GLY A 123 6.74 13.59 -19.22
CA GLY A 123 7.94 14.44 -19.26
C GLY A 123 7.71 15.97 -19.18
N VAL A 124 6.53 16.46 -19.59
CA VAL A 124 6.24 17.91 -19.64
C VAL A 124 5.56 18.42 -18.36
N VAL A 125 4.74 17.60 -17.69
CA VAL A 125 3.91 18.03 -16.56
C VAL A 125 4.63 17.93 -15.20
N ALA A 126 5.61 17.02 -15.10
CA ALA A 126 6.45 16.86 -13.91
C ALA A 126 7.23 18.14 -13.51
N ARG A 127 7.47 19.05 -14.46
CA ARG A 127 8.19 20.32 -14.24
C ARG A 127 7.31 21.41 -13.60
N VAL A 128 5.98 21.26 -13.61
CA VAL A 128 5.03 22.31 -13.15
C VAL A 128 4.41 21.99 -11.78
N CYS A 129 4.21 20.72 -11.42
CA CYS A 129 3.67 20.31 -10.11
C CYS A 129 4.37 19.07 -9.54
N PRO A 130 5.60 19.20 -8.99
CA PRO A 130 6.40 18.05 -8.55
C PRO A 130 5.75 17.23 -7.42
N THR A 131 4.93 17.86 -6.56
CA THR A 131 4.20 17.20 -5.47
C THR A 131 2.93 16.48 -5.94
N ALA A 132 2.45 16.73 -7.17
CA ALA A 132 1.32 15.98 -7.73
C ALA A 132 1.72 14.56 -8.17
N TYR A 133 3.00 14.40 -8.54
CA TYR A 133 3.51 13.18 -9.19
C TYR A 133 4.49 12.38 -8.34
N SER A 134 4.96 12.93 -7.21
CA SER A 134 5.94 12.26 -6.39
C SER A 134 5.79 12.55 -4.89
N VAL A 135 6.37 11.66 -4.08
CA VAL A 135 6.42 11.81 -2.61
C VAL A 135 7.66 11.09 -2.07
N PRO A 136 8.43 11.71 -1.14
CA PRO A 136 9.52 11.02 -0.45
C PRO A 136 9.01 9.83 0.38
N VAL A 137 9.74 8.72 0.39
CA VAL A 137 9.38 7.55 1.19
C VAL A 137 9.28 7.89 2.68
N GLU A 138 10.16 8.78 3.16
CA GLU A 138 10.14 9.27 4.54
C GLU A 138 8.84 10.01 4.86
N THR A 139 8.33 10.81 3.90
CA THR A 139 7.04 11.50 4.05
C THR A 139 5.88 10.51 4.10
N VAL A 140 5.89 9.46 3.27
CA VAL A 140 4.87 8.40 3.33
C VAL A 140 4.91 7.68 4.67
N ALA A 141 6.11 7.29 5.15
CA ALA A 141 6.26 6.61 6.43
C ALA A 141 5.76 7.47 7.61
N ARG A 142 6.09 8.77 7.62
CA ARG A 142 5.56 9.72 8.61
C ARG A 142 4.04 9.81 8.56
N ALA A 143 3.46 9.92 7.37
CA ALA A 143 2.01 9.95 7.20
C ALA A 143 1.34 8.64 7.67
N MET A 144 1.95 7.48 7.43
CA MET A 144 1.45 6.19 7.93
C MET A 144 1.37 6.19 9.46
N VAL A 145 2.44 6.59 10.14
CA VAL A 145 2.48 6.66 11.61
C VAL A 145 1.49 7.69 12.15
N ALA A 146 1.49 8.91 11.59
CA ALA A 146 0.59 9.97 12.00
C ALA A 146 -0.88 9.59 11.83
N SER A 147 -1.23 8.82 10.78
CA SER A 147 -2.60 8.35 10.55
C SER A 147 -3.11 7.37 11.62
N VAL A 148 -2.20 6.72 12.36
CA VAL A 148 -2.54 5.84 13.48
C VAL A 148 -2.66 6.64 14.78
N LEU A 149 -1.81 7.65 14.97
CA LEU A 149 -1.86 8.53 16.14
C LEU A 149 -3.06 9.48 16.12
N GLN A 150 -3.52 9.82 14.91
CA GLN A 150 -4.66 10.70 14.67
C GLN A 150 -5.63 10.00 13.70
N PRO A 151 -6.31 8.92 14.16
CA PRO A 151 -7.21 8.17 13.30
C PRO A 151 -8.36 9.06 12.85
N GLY A 152 -8.72 8.96 11.58
CA GLY A 152 -9.89 9.65 11.04
C GLY A 152 -11.18 9.19 11.71
N THR A 153 -12.26 9.94 11.53
CA THR A 153 -13.57 9.65 12.13
C THR A 153 -14.30 8.48 11.47
N GLY A 154 -13.82 8.01 10.31
CA GLY A 154 -14.43 6.92 9.54
C GLY A 154 -13.73 5.57 9.76
N LYS A 155 -14.48 4.48 9.54
CA LYS A 155 -13.95 3.11 9.50
C LYS A 155 -12.93 2.90 8.38
N VAL A 156 -13.07 3.63 7.28
CA VAL A 156 -12.13 3.58 6.14
C VAL A 156 -11.70 5.01 5.81
N ASN A 157 -10.38 5.22 5.78
CA ASN A 157 -9.75 6.50 5.49
C ASN A 157 -8.79 6.34 4.31
N VAL A 158 -9.12 6.92 3.16
CA VAL A 158 -8.24 6.89 1.98
C VAL A 158 -7.48 8.22 1.88
N LEU A 159 -6.16 8.15 1.99
CA LEU A 159 -5.27 9.30 1.91
C LEU A 159 -4.61 9.36 0.53
N GLU A 160 -5.09 10.27 -0.30
CA GLU A 160 -4.46 10.59 -1.58
C GLU A 160 -3.13 11.34 -1.38
N ASN A 161 -2.29 11.38 -2.42
CA ASN A 161 -0.92 11.92 -2.34
C ASN A 161 -0.80 13.29 -1.66
N ARG A 162 -1.76 14.20 -1.88
CA ARG A 162 -1.78 15.51 -1.22
C ARG A 162 -1.91 15.40 0.30
N ALA A 163 -2.86 14.60 0.78
CA ALA A 163 -3.10 14.39 2.21
C ALA A 163 -1.89 13.71 2.86
N ILE A 164 -1.21 12.80 2.15
CA ILE A 164 0.05 12.18 2.59
C ILE A 164 1.13 13.24 2.80
N HIS A 165 1.28 14.19 1.88
CA HIS A 165 2.24 15.30 2.03
C HIS A 165 1.89 16.24 3.18
N GLU A 166 0.62 16.53 3.39
CA GLU A 166 0.16 17.39 4.49
C GLU A 166 0.42 16.71 5.84
N LEU A 167 0.04 15.43 5.97
CA LEU A 167 0.19 14.67 7.20
C LEU A 167 1.65 14.30 7.51
N GLY A 168 2.47 14.02 6.50
CA GLY A 168 3.89 13.66 6.67
C GLY A 168 4.82 14.83 6.99
N LYS A 169 4.30 16.08 6.99
CA LYS A 169 5.04 17.28 7.40
C LYS A 169 4.87 17.61 8.89
N ALA A 170 3.79 17.13 9.50
CA ALA A 170 3.55 17.25 10.94
C ALA A 170 4.57 16.40 11.72
#